data_AF-A0A972AB42-F1
#
_entry.id   AF-A0A972AB42-F1
#
_cell.length_a   1.000
_cell.length_b   1.000
_cell.length_c   1.000
_cell.angle_alpha   90.00
_cell.angle_beta   90.00
_cell.angle_gamma   90.00
#
_symmetry.space_group_name_H-M   'P 1'
#
loop_
_entity.id
_entity.type
_entity.pdbx_description
1 polymer ?
#
loop_
_entity_poly.entity_id
_entity_poly.type
_entity_poly.pdbx_seq_one_letter_code
_entity_poly.pdbx_strand_id
1 'polypeptide(L)'
;MGELKKEGFDESILARVHSPIGLDISAVTPAEIAVSILGEIISVKNGGGQIAYAGSDVIRAIEEDRAGDLVSIVAKGGSAPRGIGSMLVLTKDGGVVGTIGGGNVENISIDRARELAGTDSREDLEFDVSAKGKLGMVCGGQVTVRIETLVE
;
A
#
# COMPACT_ATOMS: atom_id res chain seq x y z
N MET A 1 -17.63 26.46 -12.05
CA MET A 1 -17.62 25.78 -13.38
C MET A 1 -18.43 26.47 -14.46
N GLY A 2 -19.67 26.91 -14.20
CA GLY A 2 -20.48 27.57 -15.24
C GLY A 2 -19.84 28.84 -15.84
N GLU A 3 -19.13 29.64 -15.05
CA GLU A 3 -18.42 30.83 -15.53
C GLU A 3 -17.19 30.47 -16.37
N LEU A 4 -16.35 29.54 -15.90
CA LEU A 4 -15.18 29.07 -16.65
C LEU A 4 -15.56 28.46 -18.02
N LYS A 5 -16.69 27.75 -18.13
CA LYS A 5 -17.20 27.28 -19.43
C LYS A 5 -17.54 28.45 -20.38
N LYS A 6 -18.14 29.52 -19.84
CA LYS A 6 -18.49 30.72 -20.62
C LYS A 6 -17.26 31.51 -21.06
N GLU A 7 -16.20 31.48 -20.27
CA GLU A 7 -14.90 32.08 -20.61
C GLU A 7 -14.12 31.28 -21.67
N GLY A 8 -14.65 30.14 -22.13
CA GLY A 8 -14.09 29.37 -23.24
C GLY A 8 -12.99 28.40 -22.83
N PHE A 9 -12.87 28.07 -21.53
CA PHE A 9 -11.96 27.01 -21.10
C PHE A 9 -12.41 25.66 -21.65
N ASP A 10 -11.45 24.89 -22.15
CA ASP A 10 -11.67 23.58 -22.72
C ASP A 10 -12.26 22.59 -21.70
N GLU A 11 -13.24 21.78 -22.12
CA GLU A 11 -13.91 20.84 -21.22
C GLU A 11 -12.96 19.78 -20.66
N SER A 12 -11.91 19.39 -21.38
CA SER A 12 -10.90 18.43 -20.90
C SER A 12 -10.06 18.99 -19.75
N ILE A 13 -9.84 20.32 -19.74
CA ILE A 13 -9.17 20.99 -18.63
C ILE A 13 -10.11 21.05 -17.44
N LEU A 14 -11.37 21.44 -17.66
CA LEU A 14 -12.37 21.57 -16.60
C LEU A 14 -12.70 20.22 -15.94
N ALA A 15 -12.66 19.12 -16.71
CA ALA A 15 -12.87 17.77 -16.20
C ALA A 15 -11.81 17.32 -15.17
N ARG A 16 -10.63 17.96 -15.16
CA ARG A 16 -9.54 17.66 -14.21
C ARG A 16 -9.59 18.50 -12.93
N VAL A 17 -10.52 19.45 -12.85
CA VAL A 17 -10.61 20.36 -11.70
C VAL A 17 -11.49 19.76 -10.61
N HIS A 18 -10.91 19.58 -9.44
CA HIS A 18 -11.63 19.17 -8.22
C HIS A 18 -12.28 20.39 -7.58
N SER A 19 -13.62 20.42 -7.58
CA SER A 19 -14.41 21.52 -7.03
C SER A 19 -15.77 20.99 -6.55
N PRO A 20 -16.10 21.07 -5.24
CA PRO A 20 -15.28 21.60 -4.15
C PRO A 20 -13.94 20.86 -3.98
N ILE A 21 -12.92 21.56 -3.49
CA ILE A 21 -11.59 20.98 -3.26
C ILE A 21 -11.60 20.15 -1.96
N GLY A 22 -10.90 19.03 -1.97
CA GLY A 22 -10.74 18.16 -0.82
C GLY A 22 -11.79 17.05 -0.72
N LEU A 23 -11.45 16.00 0.05
CA LEU A 23 -12.36 14.90 0.34
C LEU A 23 -13.56 15.36 1.18
N ASP A 24 -14.72 14.78 0.92
CA ASP A 24 -15.93 15.03 1.70
C ASP A 24 -15.85 14.36 3.08
N ILE A 25 -15.26 15.07 4.04
CA ILE A 25 -15.13 14.66 5.45
C ILE A 25 -15.95 15.55 6.39
N SER A 26 -16.91 16.31 5.86
CA SER A 26 -17.65 17.34 6.61
C SER A 26 -16.75 18.39 7.31
N ALA A 27 -15.66 18.80 6.65
CA ALA A 27 -14.71 19.76 7.21
C ALA A 27 -15.33 21.17 7.40
N VAL A 28 -15.07 21.81 8.54
CA VAL A 28 -15.60 23.15 8.88
C VAL A 28 -14.46 24.14 9.16
N THR A 29 -13.46 23.73 9.93
CA THR A 29 -12.33 24.60 10.31
C THR A 29 -11.25 24.63 9.23
N PRO A 30 -10.40 25.67 9.16
CA PRO A 30 -9.27 25.70 8.22
C PRO A 30 -8.33 24.50 8.33
N ALA A 31 -8.12 23.97 9.55
CA ALA A 31 -7.30 22.78 9.77
C ALA A 31 -7.96 21.52 9.21
N GLU A 32 -9.26 21.35 9.39
CA GLU A 32 -10.02 20.24 8.81
C GLU A 32 -10.05 20.31 7.27
N ILE A 33 -10.21 21.52 6.72
CA ILE A 33 -10.16 21.75 5.27
C ILE A 33 -8.76 21.39 4.73
N ALA A 34 -7.69 21.77 5.44
CA ALA A 34 -6.33 21.40 5.05
C ALA A 34 -6.14 19.87 5.03
N VAL A 35 -6.65 19.16 6.02
CA VAL A 35 -6.62 17.68 6.05
C VAL A 35 -7.43 17.08 4.89
N SER A 36 -8.62 17.62 4.60
CA SER A 36 -9.46 17.22 3.47
C SER A 36 -8.73 17.37 2.12
N ILE A 37 -8.06 18.51 1.91
CA ILE A 37 -7.28 18.80 0.70
C ILE A 37 -6.08 17.87 0.58
N LEU A 38 -5.29 17.70 1.65
CA LEU A 38 -4.15 16.78 1.65
C LEU A 38 -4.60 15.33 1.43
N GLY A 39 -5.74 14.96 2.00
CA GLY A 39 -6.38 13.66 1.76
C GLY A 39 -6.73 13.45 0.28
N GLU A 40 -7.30 14.46 -0.39
CA GLU A 40 -7.60 14.40 -1.82
C GLU A 40 -6.33 14.29 -2.67
N ILE A 41 -5.29 15.06 -2.35
CA ILE A 41 -3.99 14.98 -3.03
C ILE A 41 -3.40 13.57 -2.93
N ILE A 42 -3.39 12.99 -1.72
CA ILE A 42 -2.90 11.63 -1.50
C ILE A 42 -3.76 10.62 -2.24
N SER A 43 -5.09 10.78 -2.22
CA SER A 43 -6.03 9.91 -2.93
C SER A 43 -5.76 9.92 -4.43
N VAL A 44 -5.63 11.10 -5.06
CA VAL A 44 -5.32 11.23 -6.49
C VAL A 44 -3.94 10.67 -6.81
N LYS A 45 -2.92 10.99 -6.02
CA LYS A 45 -1.56 10.43 -6.18
C LYS A 45 -1.58 8.90 -6.14
N ASN A 46 -2.39 8.34 -5.26
CA ASN A 46 -2.54 6.90 -5.07
C ASN A 46 -3.75 6.34 -5.84
N GLY A 47 -4.21 6.98 -6.92
CA GLY A 47 -5.24 6.47 -7.84
C GLY A 47 -6.59 6.07 -7.23
N GLY A 48 -7.00 6.67 -6.11
CA GLY A 48 -8.36 6.56 -5.55
C GLY A 48 -8.74 5.23 -4.91
N GLY A 49 -7.80 4.31 -4.67
CA GLY A 49 -8.08 2.97 -4.12
C GLY A 49 -6.96 2.38 -3.26
N GLN A 50 -7.21 1.19 -2.69
CA GLN A 50 -6.20 0.37 -2.02
C GLN A 50 -5.27 -0.24 -3.07
N ILE A 51 -4.36 0.57 -3.62
CA ILE A 51 -3.43 0.13 -4.66
C ILE A 51 -2.30 -0.67 -4.01
N ALA A 52 -1.87 -1.72 -4.73
CA ALA A 52 -0.56 -2.33 -4.57
C ALA A 52 0.52 -1.25 -4.37
N TYR A 53 1.17 -1.25 -3.22
CA TYR A 53 2.31 -0.37 -2.98
C TYR A 53 3.61 -1.12 -3.17
N ALA A 54 4.27 -0.85 -4.30
CA ALA A 54 5.68 -1.10 -4.50
C ALA A 54 6.38 0.26 -4.53
N GLY A 55 7.08 0.60 -3.44
CA GLY A 55 7.88 1.81 -3.43
C GLY A 55 8.95 1.78 -4.52
N SER A 56 9.40 2.94 -5.00
CA SER A 56 10.47 3.03 -6.01
C SER A 56 11.77 2.36 -5.54
N ASP A 57 11.98 2.31 -4.23
CA ASP A 57 13.06 1.59 -3.57
C ASP A 57 12.96 0.07 -3.74
N VAL A 58 11.75 -0.49 -3.67
CA VAL A 58 11.49 -1.92 -3.96
C VAL A 58 11.82 -2.23 -5.41
N ILE A 59 11.30 -1.44 -6.34
CA ILE A 59 11.57 -1.59 -7.78
C ILE A 59 13.07 -1.55 -8.04
N ARG A 60 13.75 -0.54 -7.48
CA ARG A 60 15.20 -0.39 -7.62
C ARG A 60 15.97 -1.57 -7.03
N ALA A 61 15.53 -2.14 -5.90
CA ALA A 61 16.17 -3.33 -5.34
C ALA A 61 16.08 -4.55 -6.25
N ILE A 62 14.97 -4.69 -6.98
CA ILE A 62 14.80 -5.76 -7.98
C ILE A 62 15.66 -5.48 -9.22
N GLU A 63 15.59 -4.26 -9.77
CA GLU A 63 16.35 -3.87 -10.96
C GLU A 63 17.87 -3.95 -10.77
N GLU A 64 18.36 -3.66 -9.57
CA GLU A 64 19.78 -3.73 -9.22
C GLU A 64 20.22 -5.12 -8.75
N ASP A 65 19.37 -6.15 -8.90
CA ASP A 65 19.64 -7.54 -8.49
C ASP A 65 20.05 -7.68 -7.00
N ARG A 66 19.51 -6.78 -6.16
CA ARG A 66 19.71 -6.80 -4.71
C ARG A 66 18.62 -7.57 -3.98
N ALA A 67 17.52 -7.90 -4.65
CA ALA A 67 16.40 -8.63 -4.06
C ALA A 67 16.78 -10.11 -3.85
N GLY A 68 16.62 -10.60 -2.63
CA GLY A 68 16.78 -12.01 -2.26
C GLY A 68 15.44 -12.71 -2.11
N ASP A 69 14.46 -12.06 -1.47
CA ASP A 69 13.09 -12.59 -1.36
C ASP A 69 12.07 -11.48 -1.60
N LEU A 70 10.92 -11.84 -2.17
CA LEU A 70 9.77 -10.98 -2.37
C LEU A 70 8.65 -11.38 -1.40
N VAL A 71 8.12 -10.41 -0.67
CA VAL A 71 6.98 -10.60 0.24
C VAL A 71 5.85 -9.71 -0.21
N SER A 72 4.68 -10.28 -0.50
CA SER A 72 3.55 -9.53 -1.08
C SER A 72 2.19 -9.94 -0.54
N ILE A 73 1.25 -8.99 -0.44
CA ILE A 73 -0.16 -9.33 -0.14
C ILE A 73 -0.82 -9.86 -1.41
N VAL A 74 -1.25 -11.12 -1.42
CA VAL A 74 -1.88 -11.76 -2.59
C VAL A 74 -3.40 -11.89 -2.46
N ALA A 75 -3.93 -11.85 -1.25
CA ALA A 75 -5.37 -11.82 -1.00
C ALA A 75 -5.71 -10.99 0.24
N LYS A 76 -6.93 -10.46 0.25
CA LYS A 76 -7.47 -9.66 1.35
C LYS A 76 -8.97 -9.87 1.47
N GLY A 77 -9.45 -9.97 2.71
CA GLY A 77 -10.86 -9.87 3.09
C GLY A 77 -11.06 -8.78 4.15
N GLY A 78 -12.19 -8.07 4.07
CA GLY A 78 -12.56 -7.03 5.05
C GLY A 78 -11.68 -5.77 5.01
N SER A 79 -11.49 -5.15 6.17
CA SER A 79 -10.88 -3.82 6.34
C SER A 79 -9.37 -3.85 6.62
N ALA A 80 -8.65 -4.85 6.14
CA ALA A 80 -7.20 -4.95 6.34
C ALA A 80 -6.44 -3.71 5.79
N PRO A 81 -5.26 -3.36 6.32
CA PRO A 81 -4.68 -2.01 6.15
C PRO A 81 -4.16 -1.69 4.74
N ARG A 82 -3.57 -2.66 4.03
CA ARG A 82 -2.98 -2.47 2.69
C ARG A 82 -3.68 -3.28 1.60
N GLY A 83 -3.54 -2.80 0.36
CA GLY A 83 -4.12 -3.43 -0.82
C GLY A 83 -3.32 -4.63 -1.31
N ILE A 84 -4.01 -5.53 -2.02
CA ILE A 84 -3.39 -6.63 -2.77
C ILE A 84 -2.31 -6.05 -3.70
N GLY A 85 -1.16 -6.71 -3.75
CA GLY A 85 0.05 -6.32 -4.48
C GLY A 85 0.98 -5.39 -3.71
N SER A 86 0.64 -4.95 -2.49
CA SER A 86 1.63 -4.28 -1.63
C SER A 86 2.76 -5.24 -1.30
N MET A 87 4.00 -4.76 -1.41
CA MET A 87 5.17 -5.62 -1.33
C MET A 87 6.35 -4.97 -0.61
N LEU A 88 7.19 -5.84 -0.05
CA LEU A 88 8.53 -5.54 0.42
C LEU A 88 9.50 -6.58 -0.13
N VAL A 89 10.78 -6.25 -0.09
CA VAL A 89 11.88 -7.11 -0.50
C VAL A 89 12.81 -7.33 0.69
N LEU A 90 13.19 -8.58 0.93
CA LEU A 90 14.39 -8.87 1.70
C LEU A 90 15.56 -8.85 0.73
N THR A 91 16.57 -8.04 1.02
CA THR A 91 17.73 -7.92 0.14
C THR A 91 18.75 -9.01 0.44
N LYS A 92 19.60 -9.34 -0.54
CA LYS A 92 20.65 -10.38 -0.43
C LYS A 92 21.65 -10.10 0.72
N ASP A 93 21.77 -8.85 1.17
CA ASP A 93 22.59 -8.42 2.31
C ASP A 93 21.83 -8.45 3.67
N GLY A 94 20.61 -8.99 3.70
CA GLY A 94 19.78 -9.13 4.90
C GLY A 94 18.97 -7.89 5.29
N GLY A 95 19.02 -6.84 4.47
CA GLY A 95 18.17 -5.66 4.61
C GLY A 95 16.70 -5.90 4.24
N VAL A 96 15.86 -4.92 4.54
CA VAL A 96 14.44 -4.89 4.17
C VAL A 96 14.12 -3.57 3.48
N VAL A 97 13.45 -3.64 2.33
CA VAL A 97 13.06 -2.49 1.52
C VAL A 97 11.56 -2.55 1.22
N GLY A 98 10.84 -1.44 1.38
CA GLY A 98 9.39 -1.40 1.22
C GLY A 98 8.60 -1.82 2.46
N THR A 99 7.28 -2.01 2.30
CA THR A 99 6.37 -2.40 3.38
C THR A 99 5.10 -3.03 2.81
N ILE A 100 4.61 -4.08 3.47
CA ILE A 100 3.29 -4.66 3.18
C ILE A 100 2.18 -4.05 4.05
N GLY A 101 2.50 -3.08 4.91
CA GLY A 101 1.54 -2.37 5.75
C GLY A 101 1.94 -2.22 7.22
N GLY A 102 3.06 -2.81 7.64
CA GLY A 102 3.55 -2.73 9.02
C GLY A 102 2.84 -3.67 10.01
N GLY A 103 3.26 -3.59 11.28
CA GLY A 103 2.69 -4.38 12.37
C GLY A 103 3.17 -5.83 12.41
N ASN A 104 2.45 -6.68 13.13
CA ASN A 104 2.90 -8.06 13.35
C ASN A 104 2.84 -8.95 12.11
N VAL A 105 1.93 -8.68 11.16
CA VAL A 105 1.90 -9.41 9.87
C VAL A 105 3.21 -9.22 9.13
N GLU A 106 3.71 -7.98 9.08
CA GLU A 106 4.97 -7.66 8.42
C GLU A 106 6.15 -8.34 9.12
N ASN A 107 6.26 -8.22 10.44
CA ASN A 107 7.36 -8.85 11.20
C ASN A 107 7.40 -10.37 11.03
N ILE A 108 6.25 -11.05 11.18
CA ILE A 108 6.18 -12.52 11.04
C ILE A 108 6.54 -12.94 9.60
N SER A 109 6.09 -12.18 8.61
CA SER A 109 6.39 -12.49 7.20
C SER A 109 7.88 -12.29 6.90
N ILE A 110 8.52 -11.25 7.46
CA ILE A 110 9.96 -11.01 7.32
C ILE A 110 10.75 -12.12 7.99
N ASP A 111 10.40 -12.51 9.22
CA ASP A 111 11.10 -13.58 9.93
C ASP A 111 10.98 -14.91 9.19
N ARG A 112 9.79 -15.22 8.66
CA ARG A 112 9.60 -16.42 7.83
C ARG A 112 10.40 -16.35 6.52
N ALA A 113 10.46 -15.19 5.87
CA ALA A 113 11.26 -15.02 4.66
C ALA A 113 12.75 -15.25 4.94
N ARG A 114 13.27 -14.76 6.07
CA ARG A 114 14.66 -15.02 6.49
C ARG A 114 14.94 -16.51 6.71
N GLU A 115 13.98 -17.27 7.22
CA GLU A 115 14.12 -18.73 7.38
C GLU A 115 14.16 -19.47 6.04
N LEU A 116 13.52 -18.92 5.01
CA LEU A 116 13.47 -19.46 3.65
C LEU A 116 14.62 -18.96 2.77
N ALA A 117 15.37 -17.95 3.20
CA ALA A 117 16.42 -17.34 2.40
C ALA A 117 17.40 -18.39 1.85
N GLY A 118 17.59 -18.38 0.53
CA GLY A 118 18.48 -19.30 -0.19
C GLY A 118 17.88 -20.66 -0.56
N THR A 119 16.59 -20.90 -0.29
CA THR A 119 15.86 -22.05 -0.85
C THR A 119 15.11 -21.66 -2.13
N ASP A 120 14.67 -22.63 -2.93
CA ASP A 120 13.66 -22.39 -3.99
C ASP A 120 12.28 -22.64 -3.39
N SER A 121 11.61 -21.58 -2.91
CA SER A 121 10.41 -21.71 -2.09
C SER A 121 9.39 -20.62 -2.35
N ARG A 122 8.13 -21.05 -2.29
CA ARG A 122 6.95 -20.20 -2.43
C ARG A 122 5.91 -20.60 -1.40
N GLU A 123 5.67 -19.74 -0.42
CA GLU A 123 4.76 -20.00 0.69
C GLU A 123 3.70 -18.91 0.85
N ASP A 124 2.47 -19.30 1.16
CA ASP A 124 1.38 -18.39 1.49
C ASP A 124 1.04 -18.51 2.99
N LEU A 125 1.06 -17.37 3.68
CA LEU A 125 0.71 -17.23 5.08
C LEU A 125 -0.63 -16.52 5.23
N GLU A 126 -1.59 -17.17 5.88
CA GLU A 126 -2.89 -16.58 6.18
C GLU A 126 -2.92 -15.95 7.56
N PHE A 127 -3.30 -14.68 7.62
CA PHE A 127 -3.42 -13.92 8.85
C PHE A 127 -4.85 -13.45 9.06
N ASP A 128 -5.43 -13.83 10.21
CA ASP A 128 -6.62 -13.18 10.73
C ASP A 128 -6.22 -11.99 11.59
N VAL A 129 -6.43 -10.78 11.04
CA VAL A 129 -6.12 -9.53 11.74
C VAL A 129 -7.30 -9.04 12.59
N SER A 130 -8.45 -9.70 12.52
CA SER A 130 -9.64 -9.43 13.34
C SER A 130 -9.61 -10.07 14.73
N ALA A 131 -8.77 -11.09 14.94
CA ALA A 131 -8.71 -11.81 16.19
C ALA A 131 -8.17 -10.92 17.32
N LYS A 132 -9.07 -10.39 18.15
CA LYS A 132 -8.76 -9.80 19.47
C LYS A 132 -7.93 -10.81 20.26
N GLY A 133 -6.60 -10.66 20.26
CA GLY A 133 -5.72 -11.32 21.25
C GLY A 133 -4.48 -12.06 20.76
N LYS A 134 -4.20 -12.21 19.45
CA LYS A 134 -2.94 -12.86 19.01
C LYS A 134 -1.91 -11.94 18.36
N LEU A 135 -2.34 -10.84 17.74
CA LEU A 135 -1.44 -9.94 17.00
C LEU A 135 -1.60 -8.46 17.37
N GLY A 136 -2.34 -8.11 18.42
CA GLY A 136 -2.39 -6.73 18.95
C GLY A 136 -2.86 -5.63 17.97
N MET A 137 -3.58 -5.97 16.90
CA MET A 137 -4.05 -5.01 15.88
C MET A 137 -5.53 -4.66 16.06
N VAL A 138 -5.91 -3.45 15.65
CA VAL A 138 -7.29 -2.89 15.75
C VAL A 138 -8.04 -2.93 14.41
N CYS A 139 -7.35 -3.20 13.30
CA CYS A 139 -7.97 -3.29 11.97
C CYS A 139 -8.59 -4.68 11.76
N GLY A 140 -9.89 -4.75 11.45
CA GLY A 140 -10.56 -6.03 11.15
C GLY A 140 -10.28 -6.53 9.72
N GLY A 141 -10.16 -7.84 9.53
CA GLY A 141 -10.04 -8.46 8.21
C GLY A 141 -9.16 -9.72 8.20
N GLN A 142 -8.90 -10.21 6.99
CA GLN A 142 -7.96 -11.31 6.71
C GLN A 142 -7.01 -10.87 5.59
N VAL A 143 -5.77 -11.32 5.64
CA VAL A 143 -4.79 -11.13 4.57
C VAL A 143 -4.01 -12.40 4.32
N THR A 144 -3.71 -12.67 3.07
CA THR A 144 -2.78 -13.73 2.66
C THR A 144 -1.52 -13.05 2.14
N VAL A 145 -0.40 -13.37 2.79
CA VAL A 145 0.93 -12.88 2.39
C VAL A 145 1.67 -14.01 1.71
N ARG A 146 2.19 -13.76 0.52
CA ARG A 146 3.06 -14.65 -0.22
C ARG A 146 4.51 -14.29 0.01
N ILE A 147 5.34 -15.29 0.25
CA ILE A 147 6.80 -15.21 0.27
C ILE A 147 7.31 -16.01 -0.94
N GLU A 148 8.11 -15.37 -1.77
CA GLU A 148 8.77 -15.96 -2.94
C GLU A 148 10.27 -15.71 -2.81
N THR A 149 11.07 -16.76 -2.69
CA THR A 149 12.53 -16.63 -2.72
C THR A 149 12.98 -16.40 -4.17
N LEU A 150 13.92 -15.48 -4.37
CA LEU A 150 14.49 -15.15 -5.66
C LEU A 150 15.86 -15.81 -5.76
N VAL A 151 15.85 -17.09 -6.10
CA VAL A 151 17.07 -17.86 -6.39
C VAL A 151 17.49 -17.69 -7.85
N GLU A 152 18.80 -17.64 -8.09
CA GLU A 152 19.40 -17.66 -9.44
C GLU A 152 19.26 -19.01 -10.14
#